data_AF-F2IH63-F1
#
_entry.id   AF-F2IH63-F1
#
_cell.length_a   1.000
_cell.length_b   1.000
_cell.length_c   1.000
_cell.angle_alpha   90.00
_cell.angle_beta   90.00
_cell.angle_gamma   90.00
#
_symmetry.space_group_name_H-M   'P 1'
#
loop_
_entity.id
_entity.type
_entity.pdbx_description
1 polymer ?
#
loop_
_entity_poly.entity_id
_entity_poly.type
_entity_poly.pdbx_seq_one_letter_code
_entity_poly.pdbx_strand_id
1 'polypeptide(L)'
;MEDLLDQIPSKSNNTIQFRWWVILIWVSVFMTGYFFKFMHWPGNSIVRVIGTGGFMAYSLSFLILAKPRTTPIIVCNSISLLWTLILIWGALFNGGYPFNLQGITIQGILFVICFLIHLGVLYLMKKVRAKKN
;
A
#
# COMPACT_ATOMS: atom_id res chain seq x y z
N MET A 1 17.04 10.60 46.66
CA MET A 1 15.74 9.97 46.30
C MET A 1 15.43 10.37 44.88
N GLU A 2 16.31 9.98 43.95
CA GLU A 2 16.13 10.20 42.52
C GLU A 2 15.24 9.11 41.93
N ASP A 3 14.16 9.55 41.29
CA ASP A 3 13.51 8.96 40.12
C ASP A 3 13.22 7.46 40.10
N LEU A 4 12.44 7.02 41.09
CA LEU A 4 11.58 5.83 40.97
C LEU A 4 10.38 6.04 40.02
N LEU A 5 10.17 7.26 39.50
CA LEU A 5 9.08 7.60 38.57
C LEU A 5 9.47 7.50 37.09
N ASP A 6 10.76 7.40 36.76
CA ASP A 6 11.24 7.29 35.38
C ASP A 6 11.30 5.84 34.85
N GLN A 7 11.03 4.87 35.71
CA GLN A 7 10.81 3.49 35.28
C GLN A 7 9.38 3.31 34.77
N ILE A 8 8.99 4.08 33.74
CA ILE A 8 7.91 3.64 32.88
C ILE A 8 8.48 2.40 32.18
N PRO A 9 8.03 1.16 32.49
CA PRO A 9 8.52 0.00 31.78
C PRO A 9 8.20 0.27 30.31
N SER A 10 9.25 0.39 29.49
CA SER A 10 9.08 0.57 28.06
C SER A 10 8.45 -0.73 27.57
N LYS A 11 7.11 -0.77 27.63
CA LYS A 11 6.30 -1.86 27.11
C LYS A 11 6.75 -1.94 25.68
N SER A 12 7.54 -2.96 25.37
CA SER A 12 8.03 -3.26 24.04
C SER A 12 6.79 -3.41 23.17
N ASN A 13 6.36 -2.27 22.65
CA ASN A 13 5.15 -2.18 21.88
C ASN A 13 5.55 -2.93 20.63
N ASN A 14 5.03 -4.15 20.49
CA ASN A 14 5.11 -4.96 19.29
C ASN A 14 4.39 -4.22 18.15
N THR A 15 4.94 -3.09 17.73
CA THR A 15 4.42 -2.26 16.66
C THR A 15 4.72 -2.97 15.36
N ILE A 16 3.74 -2.95 14.46
CA ILE A 16 3.90 -3.45 13.12
C ILE A 16 4.96 -2.55 12.45
N GLN A 17 6.07 -3.15 12.03
CA GLN A 17 7.16 -2.43 11.38
C GLN A 17 6.88 -2.33 9.88
N PHE A 18 7.12 -1.14 9.34
CA PHE A 18 7.07 -0.88 7.91
C PHE A 18 8.22 -1.59 7.20
N ARG A 19 7.95 -2.23 6.06
CA ARG A 19 8.90 -3.09 5.35
C ARG A 19 9.15 -2.55 3.94
N TRP A 20 10.28 -1.88 3.76
CA TRP A 20 10.68 -1.26 2.49
C TRP A 20 10.73 -2.25 1.32
N TRP A 21 11.17 -3.49 1.56
CA TRP A 21 11.23 -4.50 0.50
C TRP A 21 9.87 -4.82 -0.11
N VAL A 22 8.77 -4.68 0.64
CA VAL A 22 7.41 -4.91 0.11
C VAL A 22 7.06 -3.82 -0.92
N ILE A 23 7.48 -2.58 -0.68
CA ILE A 23 7.31 -1.48 -1.65
C ILE A 23 8.11 -1.78 -2.92
N LEU A 24 9.37 -2.21 -2.76
CA LEU A 24 10.22 -2.53 -3.91
C LEU A 24 9.59 -3.60 -4.80
N ILE A 25 8.95 -4.62 -4.22
CA ILE A 25 8.20 -5.62 -5.00
C ILE A 25 7.09 -4.96 -5.82
N TRP A 26 6.22 -4.17 -5.19
CA TRP A 26 5.09 -3.55 -5.90
C TRP A 26 5.52 -2.55 -6.97
N VAL A 27 6.56 -1.74 -6.68
CA VAL A 27 7.17 -0.84 -7.66
C VAL A 27 7.76 -1.63 -8.81
N SER A 28 8.43 -2.74 -8.55
CA SER A 28 9.03 -3.58 -9.60
C SER A 28 7.95 -4.15 -10.51
N VAL A 29 6.86 -4.70 -9.95
CA VAL A 29 5.70 -5.19 -10.72
C VAL A 29 5.11 -4.08 -11.58
N PHE A 30 4.95 -2.87 -11.03
CA PHE A 30 4.45 -1.73 -11.78
C PHE A 30 5.38 -1.33 -12.95
N MET A 31 6.69 -1.28 -12.70
CA MET A 31 7.70 -0.96 -13.71
C MET A 31 7.76 -2.02 -14.81
N THR A 32 7.63 -3.31 -14.47
CA THR A 32 7.48 -4.40 -15.45
C THR A 32 6.26 -4.18 -16.35
N GLY A 33 5.15 -3.69 -15.79
CA GLY A 33 3.97 -3.34 -16.57
C GLY A 33 4.22 -2.22 -17.59
N TYR A 34 5.05 -1.23 -17.27
CA TYR A 34 5.49 -0.23 -18.26
C TYR A 34 6.44 -0.79 -19.29
N PHE A 35 7.39 -1.64 -18.87
CA PHE A 35 8.29 -2.31 -19.78
C PHE A 35 7.51 -3.14 -20.82
N PHE A 36 6.50 -3.88 -20.38
CA PHE A 36 5.58 -4.62 -21.26
C PHE A 36 4.76 -3.70 -22.17
N LYS A 37 4.41 -2.49 -21.73
CA LYS A 37 3.76 -1.50 -22.59
C LYS A 37 4.67 -1.09 -23.74
N PHE A 38 5.96 -0.84 -23.48
CA PHE A 38 6.93 -0.51 -24.54
C PHE A 38 7.12 -1.67 -25.53
N MET A 39 7.15 -2.90 -25.02
CA MET A 39 7.24 -4.11 -25.85
C MET A 39 5.92 -4.50 -26.54
N HIS A 40 4.83 -3.75 -26.31
CA HIS A 40 3.48 -4.08 -26.79
C HIS A 40 3.00 -5.47 -26.36
N TRP A 41 3.49 -5.96 -25.21
CA TRP A 41 3.12 -7.28 -24.71
C TRP A 41 1.67 -7.28 -24.22
N PRO A 42 0.88 -8.34 -24.50
CA PRO A 42 -0.48 -8.45 -24.02
C PRO A 42 -0.50 -8.47 -22.48
N GLY A 43 -1.50 -7.85 -21.87
CA GLY A 43 -1.63 -7.81 -20.41
C GLY A 43 -0.77 -6.76 -19.69
N ASN A 44 -0.03 -5.90 -20.39
CA ASN A 44 0.73 -4.80 -19.77
C ASN A 44 -0.13 -3.92 -18.83
N SER A 45 -1.40 -3.67 -19.20
CA SER A 45 -2.33 -2.90 -18.37
C SER A 45 -2.67 -3.63 -17.08
N ILE A 46 -2.88 -4.95 -17.13
CA ILE A 46 -3.21 -5.76 -15.96
C ILE A 46 -2.05 -5.74 -14.96
N VAL A 47 -0.82 -5.90 -15.45
CA VAL A 47 0.39 -5.86 -14.60
C VAL A 47 0.54 -4.49 -13.93
N ARG A 48 0.28 -3.38 -14.65
CA ARG A 48 0.32 -2.02 -14.06
C ARG A 48 -0.75 -1.83 -12.99
N VAL A 49 -1.96 -2.34 -13.22
CA VAL A 49 -3.08 -2.28 -12.27
C VAL A 49 -2.75 -3.08 -11.00
N ILE A 50 -2.20 -4.29 -11.14
CA ILE A 50 -1.78 -5.11 -9.99
C ILE A 50 -0.68 -4.40 -9.18
N GLY A 51 0.35 -3.88 -9.84
CA GLY A 51 1.45 -3.18 -9.17
C GLY A 51 0.98 -1.96 -8.38
N THR A 52 0.17 -1.10 -9.00
CA THR A 52 -0.37 0.09 -8.33
C THR A 52 -1.38 -0.26 -7.25
N GLY A 53 -2.30 -1.18 -7.51
CA GLY A 53 -3.33 -1.59 -6.55
C GLY A 53 -2.72 -2.20 -5.30
N GLY A 54 -1.71 -3.06 -5.46
CA GLY A 54 -0.98 -3.65 -4.34
C GLY A 54 -0.19 -2.62 -3.53
N PHE A 55 0.49 -1.68 -4.20
CA PHE A 55 1.18 -0.57 -3.53
C PHE A 55 0.20 0.30 -2.71
N MET A 56 -0.93 0.70 -3.31
CA MET A 56 -1.95 1.51 -2.64
C MET A 56 -2.55 0.77 -1.44
N ALA A 57 -2.85 -0.52 -1.61
CA ALA A 57 -3.38 -1.38 -0.54
C ALA A 57 -2.40 -1.50 0.63
N TYR A 58 -1.11 -1.72 0.34
CA TYR A 58 -0.05 -1.78 1.35
C TYR A 58 0.05 -0.48 2.14
N SER A 59 0.13 0.65 1.42
CA SER A 59 0.25 1.97 1.99
C SER A 59 -0.93 2.33 2.90
N LEU A 60 -2.16 2.09 2.44
CA LEU A 60 -3.37 2.40 3.21
C LEU A 60 -3.52 1.49 4.43
N SER A 61 -3.22 0.20 4.30
CA SER A 61 -3.28 -0.74 5.43
C SER A 61 -2.38 -0.29 6.57
N PHE A 62 -1.16 0.17 6.24
CA PHE A 62 -0.23 0.70 7.23
C PHE A 62 -0.72 2.01 7.85
N LEU A 63 -1.36 2.89 7.08
CA LEU A 63 -1.94 4.12 7.64
C LEU A 63 -3.00 3.84 8.71
N ILE A 64 -3.80 2.80 8.51
CA ILE A 64 -4.91 2.43 9.41
C ILE A 64 -4.40 1.70 10.66
N LEU A 65 -3.44 0.77 10.50
CA LEU A 65 -3.01 -0.12 11.58
C LEU A 65 -1.77 0.37 12.35
N ALA A 66 -0.90 1.17 11.74
CA ALA A 66 0.32 1.65 12.40
C ALA A 66 -0.01 2.83 13.31
N LYS A 67 0.19 2.63 14.62
CA LYS A 67 0.04 3.69 15.63
C LYS A 67 1.01 4.86 15.42
N PRO A 68 2.33 4.64 15.23
CA PRO A 68 3.23 5.73 14.88
C PRO A 68 3.11 6.04 13.38
N ARG A 69 2.74 7.29 13.06
CA ARG A 69 2.75 7.80 11.69
C ARG A 69 4.18 8.22 11.34
N THR A 70 4.96 7.28 10.82
CA THR A 70 6.32 7.58 10.36
C THR A 70 6.28 8.32 9.03
N THR A 71 7.29 9.17 8.76
CA THR A 71 7.42 9.92 7.50
C THR A 71 7.26 9.04 6.25
N PRO A 72 7.85 7.83 6.17
CA PRO A 72 7.65 6.94 5.04
C PRO A 72 6.19 6.58 4.75
N ILE A 73 5.40 6.31 5.79
CA ILE A 73 3.98 5.95 5.64
C ILE A 73 3.21 7.14 5.09
N ILE A 74 3.48 8.35 5.58
CA ILE A 74 2.83 9.57 5.10
C ILE A 74 3.17 9.79 3.62
N VAL A 75 4.46 9.70 3.25
CA VAL A 75 4.92 9.88 1.86
C VAL A 75 4.27 8.85 0.93
N CYS A 76 4.27 7.57 1.28
CA CYS A 76 3.64 6.53 0.46
C CYS A 76 2.13 6.75 0.29
N ASN A 77 1.44 7.20 1.34
CA ASN A 77 0.00 7.48 1.25
C ASN A 77 -0.29 8.72 0.40
N SER A 78 0.52 9.76 0.50
CA SER A 78 0.40 10.94 -0.36
C SER A 78 0.61 10.58 -1.83
N ILE A 79 1.60 9.75 -2.15
CA ILE A 79 1.85 9.26 -3.51
C ILE A 79 0.67 8.42 -4.00
N SER A 80 0.15 7.51 -3.16
CA SER A 80 -1.03 6.68 -3.46
C SER A 80 -2.26 7.54 -3.74
N LEU A 81 -2.50 8.58 -2.95
CA LEU A 81 -3.61 9.51 -3.12
C LEU A 81 -3.46 10.31 -4.42
N LEU A 82 -2.27 10.88 -4.67
CA LEU A 82 -1.97 11.60 -5.89
C LEU A 82 -2.19 10.72 -7.13
N TRP A 83 -1.71 9.47 -7.09
CA TRP A 83 -1.93 8.52 -8.17
C TRP A 83 -3.41 8.25 -8.40
N THR A 84 -4.19 8.06 -7.33
CA THR A 84 -5.65 7.88 -7.42
C THR A 84 -6.34 9.06 -8.09
N LEU A 85 -5.93 10.29 -7.73
CA LEU A 85 -6.44 11.51 -8.37
C LEU A 85 -6.08 11.57 -9.85
N ILE A 86 -4.85 11.22 -10.22
CA ILE A 86 -4.41 11.13 -11.62
C ILE A 86 -5.25 10.11 -12.39
N LEU A 87 -5.56 8.95 -11.79
CA LEU A 87 -6.40 7.94 -12.43
C LEU A 87 -7.80 8.48 -12.66
N ILE A 88 -8.46 9.00 -11.61
CA ILE A 88 -9.81 9.56 -11.70
C ILE A 88 -9.87 10.67 -12.75
N TRP A 89 -8.92 11.60 -12.70
CA TRP A 89 -8.79 12.65 -13.70
C TRP A 89 -8.62 12.08 -15.11
N GLY A 90 -7.77 11.07 -15.25
CA GLY A 90 -7.48 10.39 -16.50
C GLY A 90 -8.73 9.78 -17.16
N ALA A 91 -9.55 9.10 -16.37
CA ALA A 91 -10.78 8.48 -16.88
C ALA A 91 -11.89 9.48 -17.18
N LEU A 92 -12.00 10.56 -16.40
CA LEU A 92 -13.08 11.54 -16.54
C LEU A 92 -12.79 12.59 -17.61
N PHE A 93 -11.54 13.07 -17.68
CA PHE A 93 -11.20 14.28 -18.44
C PHE A 93 -10.11 14.07 -19.51
N ASN A 94 -9.31 13.02 -19.42
CA ASN A 94 -8.17 12.80 -20.33
C ASN A 94 -8.42 11.69 -21.36
N GLY A 95 -9.66 11.54 -21.82
CA GLY A 95 -10.03 10.52 -22.82
C GLY A 95 -9.76 9.08 -22.38
N GLY A 96 -9.64 8.81 -21.07
CA GLY A 96 -9.32 7.48 -20.56
C GLY A 96 -7.84 7.15 -20.46
N TYR A 97 -6.93 8.13 -20.45
CA TYR A 97 -5.51 7.91 -20.20
C TYR A 97 -5.10 8.30 -18.76
N PRO A 98 -4.42 7.42 -17.98
CA PRO A 98 -3.84 6.14 -18.41
C PRO A 98 -4.83 4.97 -18.41
N PHE A 99 -5.97 5.11 -17.71
CA PHE A 99 -7.03 4.10 -17.66
C PHE A 99 -8.38 4.74 -17.94
N ASN A 100 -9.24 4.03 -18.68
CA ASN A 100 -10.63 4.38 -18.87
C ASN A 100 -11.47 4.00 -17.65
N LEU A 101 -12.78 4.26 -17.69
CA LEU A 101 -13.71 3.94 -16.59
C LEU A 101 -13.67 2.45 -16.20
N GLN A 102 -13.58 1.54 -17.17
CA GLN A 102 -13.45 0.11 -16.92
C GLN A 102 -12.13 -0.21 -16.19
N GLY A 103 -11.03 0.39 -16.63
CA GLY A 103 -9.72 0.22 -16.00
C GLY A 103 -9.69 0.71 -14.55
N ILE A 104 -10.33 1.85 -14.25
CA ILE A 104 -10.49 2.31 -12.86
C ILE A 104 -11.35 1.36 -12.05
N THR A 105 -12.42 0.83 -12.62
CA THR A 105 -13.29 -0.13 -11.93
C THR A 105 -12.50 -1.38 -11.54
N ILE A 106 -11.72 -1.93 -12.47
CA ILE A 106 -10.84 -3.08 -12.21
C ILE A 106 -9.78 -2.73 -11.16
N GLN A 107 -9.16 -1.55 -11.25
CA GLN A 107 -8.20 -1.05 -10.26
C GLN A 107 -8.83 -0.98 -8.86
N GLY A 108 -10.05 -0.45 -8.75
CA GLY A 108 -10.77 -0.34 -7.48
C GLY A 108 -11.05 -1.71 -6.87
N ILE A 109 -11.50 -2.67 -7.67
CA ILE A 109 -11.75 -4.06 -7.23
C ILE A 109 -10.44 -4.70 -6.74
N LEU A 110 -9.36 -4.62 -7.54
CA LEU A 110 -8.06 -5.18 -7.19
C LEU A 110 -7.50 -4.54 -5.91
N PHE A 111 -7.61 -3.22 -5.79
CA PHE A 111 -7.23 -2.50 -4.58
C PHE A 111 -7.97 -3.01 -3.35
N VAL A 112 -9.30 -3.15 -3.41
CA VAL A 112 -10.11 -3.67 -2.29
C VAL A 112 -9.68 -5.08 -1.91
N ILE A 113 -9.50 -5.97 -2.88
CA ILE A 113 -9.07 -7.36 -2.63
C ILE A 113 -7.69 -7.37 -1.96
N CYS A 114 -6.70 -6.69 -2.54
CA CYS A 114 -5.34 -6.61 -1.98
C CYS A 114 -5.35 -5.97 -0.60
N PHE A 115 -6.18 -4.95 -0.38
CA PHE A 115 -6.32 -4.27 0.91
C PHE A 115 -6.86 -5.22 1.97
N LEU A 116 -7.95 -5.96 1.68
CA LEU A 116 -8.52 -6.92 2.64
C LEU A 116 -7.53 -8.04 2.98
N ILE A 117 -6.82 -8.58 1.98
CA ILE A 117 -5.79 -9.60 2.20
C ILE A 117 -4.68 -9.04 3.10
N HIS A 118 -4.15 -7.87 2.76
CA HIS A 118 -3.03 -7.29 3.47
C HIS A 118 -3.42 -6.87 4.90
N LEU A 119 -4.61 -6.28 5.08
CA LEU A 119 -5.19 -5.96 6.38
C LEU A 119 -5.36 -7.22 7.23
N GLY A 120 -5.88 -8.30 6.64
CA GLY A 120 -6.06 -9.60 7.30
C GLY A 120 -4.73 -10.20 7.76
N VAL A 121 -3.70 -10.18 6.92
CA VAL A 121 -2.35 -10.65 7.27
C VAL A 121 -1.77 -9.83 8.43
N LEU A 122 -1.85 -8.50 8.36
CA LEU A 122 -1.36 -7.63 9.44
C LEU A 122 -2.13 -7.86 10.75
N TYR A 123 -3.45 -8.05 10.67
CA TYR A 123 -4.29 -8.36 11.83
C TYR A 123 -3.90 -9.71 12.46
N LEU A 124 -3.70 -10.75 11.65
CA LEU A 124 -3.25 -12.07 12.12
C LEU A 124 -1.87 -11.98 12.78
N MET A 125 -0.93 -11.27 12.16
CA MET A 125 0.40 -11.06 12.75
C MET A 125 0.32 -10.36 14.11
N LYS A 126 -0.53 -9.34 14.23
CA LYS A 126 -0.77 -8.63 15.49
C LYS A 126 -1.35 -9.58 16.55
N LYS A 127 -2.32 -10.41 16.18
CA LYS A 127 -2.95 -11.40 17.07
C LYS A 127 -1.94 -12.47 17.54
N VAL A 128 -1.09 -12.99 16.65
CA VAL A 128 -0.06 -13.96 16.99
C VAL A 128 0.98 -13.37 17.95
N ARG A 129 1.44 -12.14 17.71
CA ARG A 129 2.38 -11.45 18.62
C ARG A 129 1.77 -11.18 20.00
N ALA A 130 0.48 -10.88 20.07
CA ALA A 130 -0.20 -10.66 21.34
C ALA A 130 -0.34 -11.92 22.21
N LYS A 131 -0.31 -13.13 21.61
CA LYS A 131 -0.31 -14.40 22.37
C LYS A 131 1.06 -14.82 22.90
N LYS A 132 2.15 -14.28 22.32
CA LYS A 132 3.53 -14.67 22.66
C LYS A 132 4.11 -13.81 23.79
N ASN A 133 3.48 -12.69 24.10
CA ASN A 133 3.78 -11.81 25.22
C ASN A 133 2.79 -12.05 26.35
#